data_AF-S8C516-F1
#
_entry.id   AF-S8C516-F1
#
_cell.length_a   1.000
_cell.length_b   1.000
_cell.length_c   1.000
_cell.angle_alpha   90.00
_cell.angle_beta   90.00
_cell.angle_gamma   90.00
#
_symmetry.space_group_name_H-M   'P 1'
#
loop_
_entity.id
_entity.type
_entity.pdbx_description
1 polymer ?
#
loop_
_entity_poly.entity_id
_entity_poly.type
_entity_poly.pdbx_seq_one_letter_code
_entity_poly.pdbx_strand_id
1 'polypeptide(L)'
;VSNGCVDFRGEIADKRKTGGWRAAPFIIVNEVTERFAFFSILVNMVVFLTTEMHQPLPDAANTVTNWSGACYVLTLVGAFVADAYLGRFLTVIVFSSVYALGMGMLTATGSAAGLRPP
;
A
#
# COMPACT_ATOMS: atom_id res chain seq x y z
N VAL A 1 -29.64 0.72 -21.52
CA VAL A 1 -29.44 0.47 -20.07
C VAL A 1 -28.31 1.38 -19.58
N SER A 2 -28.67 2.55 -19.05
CA SER A 2 -27.74 3.46 -18.37
C SER A 2 -27.71 3.06 -16.89
N ASN A 3 -26.54 2.68 -16.38
CA ASN A 3 -26.39 2.04 -15.06
C ASN A 3 -26.31 3.04 -13.89
N GLY A 4 -26.81 4.28 -14.04
CA GLY A 4 -26.82 5.27 -12.96
C GLY A 4 -25.44 5.67 -12.41
N CYS A 5 -24.34 5.17 -12.98
CA CYS A 5 -22.99 5.54 -12.60
C CYS A 5 -22.74 6.99 -13.01
N VAL A 6 -22.29 7.83 -12.08
CA VAL A 6 -21.94 9.24 -12.30
C VAL A 6 -20.44 9.42 -12.36
N ASP A 7 -19.97 10.36 -13.19
CA ASP A 7 -18.57 10.75 -13.31
C ASP A 7 -18.12 11.55 -12.07
N PHE A 8 -16.82 11.83 -11.92
CA PHE A 8 -16.26 12.67 -10.85
C PHE A 8 -16.80 14.11 -10.83
N ARG A 9 -17.54 14.51 -11.87
CA ARG A 9 -18.26 15.79 -12.01
C ARG A 9 -19.76 15.70 -11.69
N GLY A 10 -20.27 14.53 -11.32
CA GLY A 10 -21.69 14.30 -11.01
C GLY A 10 -22.59 14.12 -12.24
N GLU A 11 -22.04 14.13 -13.46
CA GLU A 11 -22.80 13.87 -14.68
C GLU A 11 -22.91 12.37 -14.98
N ILE A 12 -23.90 11.95 -15.78
CA ILE A 12 -24.09 10.55 -16.16
C ILE A 12 -22.82 10.04 -16.86
N ALA A 13 -22.16 9.04 -16.27
CA ALA A 13 -20.86 8.56 -16.75
C ALA A 13 -20.97 8.01 -18.17
N ASP A 14 -20.37 8.71 -19.13
CA ASP A 14 -20.32 8.27 -20.51
C ASP A 14 -19.29 7.14 -20.64
N LYS A 15 -19.78 5.90 -20.80
CA LYS A 15 -18.96 4.68 -20.93
C LYS A 15 -17.98 4.73 -22.10
N ARG A 16 -18.16 5.64 -23.07
CA ARG A 16 -17.23 5.81 -24.21
C ARG A 16 -16.08 6.75 -23.91
N LYS A 17 -16.22 7.63 -22.92
CA LYS A 17 -15.27 8.72 -22.63
C LYS A 17 -14.61 8.59 -21.26
N THR A 18 -15.27 7.90 -20.33
CA THR A 18 -14.98 7.92 -18.90
C THR A 18 -14.67 6.51 -18.41
N GLY A 19 -13.41 6.26 -18.04
CA GLY A 19 -12.96 4.94 -17.56
C GLY A 19 -12.96 3.85 -18.64
N GLY A 20 -12.20 2.77 -18.42
CA GLY A 20 -12.08 1.64 -19.36
C GLY A 20 -10.63 1.28 -19.70
N TRP A 21 -10.41 0.69 -20.88
CA TRP A 21 -9.11 0.16 -21.33
C TRP A 21 -7.93 1.14 -21.27
N ARG A 22 -8.18 2.46 -21.35
CA ARG A 22 -7.12 3.47 -21.21
C ARG A 22 -6.71 3.74 -19.76
N ALA A 23 -7.62 3.57 -18.80
CA ALA A 23 -7.34 3.75 -17.37
C ALA A 23 -6.83 2.46 -16.71
N ALA A 24 -7.24 1.30 -17.24
CA ALA A 24 -6.80 -0.01 -16.79
C ALA A 24 -5.27 -0.16 -16.64
N PRO A 25 -4.41 0.22 -17.61
CA PRO A 25 -2.98 0.08 -17.45
C PRO A 25 -2.41 0.91 -16.30
N PHE A 26 -2.95 2.10 -16.02
CA PHE A 26 -2.49 2.92 -14.90
C PHE A 26 -2.79 2.27 -13.55
N ILE A 27 -3.99 1.68 -13.40
CA ILE A 27 -4.38 0.96 -12.18
C ILE A 27 -3.51 -0.30 -12.02
N ILE A 28 -3.30 -1.05 -13.10
CA ILE A 28 -2.48 -2.27 -13.09
C ILE A 28 -1.03 -1.94 -12.73
N VAL A 29 -0.44 -0.91 -13.35
CA VAL A 29 0.93 -0.51 -13.04
C VAL A 29 1.06 -0.10 -11.57
N ASN A 30 0.11 0.67 -11.04
CA ASN A 30 0.11 1.03 -9.62
C ASN A 30 0.06 -0.21 -8.71
N GLU A 31 -0.86 -1.13 -8.96
CA GLU A 31 -1.00 -2.38 -8.21
C GLU A 31 0.29 -3.24 -8.27
N VAL A 32 0.91 -3.35 -9.45
CA VAL A 32 2.16 -4.10 -9.62
C VAL A 32 3.30 -3.43 -8.86
N THR A 33 3.42 -2.11 -8.93
CA THR A 33 4.46 -1.37 -8.19
C THR A 33 4.28 -1.52 -6.68
N GLU A 34 3.05 -1.44 -6.18
CA GLU A 34 2.76 -1.60 -4.75
C GLU A 34 3.12 -3.01 -4.27
N ARG A 35 2.71 -4.05 -5.02
CA ARG A 35 3.09 -5.43 -4.73
C ARG A 35 4.60 -5.64 -4.77
N PHE A 36 5.27 -5.09 -5.76
CA PHE A 36 6.72 -5.20 -5.89
C PHE A 36 7.45 -4.60 -4.68
N ALA A 37 7.04 -3.40 -4.25
CA ALA A 37 7.61 -2.75 -3.08
C ALA A 37 7.30 -3.52 -1.78
N PHE A 38 6.09 -4.06 -1.62
CA PHE A 38 5.75 -4.91 -0.46
C PHE A 38 6.67 -6.13 -0.37
N PHE A 39 6.86 -6.86 -1.48
CA PHE A 39 7.75 -8.02 -1.49
C PHE A 39 9.22 -7.64 -1.28
N SER A 40 9.67 -6.50 -1.83
CA SER A 40 11.04 -6.01 -1.63
C SER A 40 11.33 -5.75 -0.14
N ILE A 41 10.40 -5.10 0.57
CA ILE A 41 10.52 -4.86 2.00
C ILE A 41 10.47 -6.18 2.77
N LEU A 42 9.52 -7.07 2.45
CA LEU A 42 9.32 -8.34 3.16
C LEU A 42 10.56 -9.25 3.10
N VAL A 43 11.22 -9.33 1.94
CA VAL A 43 12.45 -10.14 1.77
C VAL A 43 13.65 -9.50 2.48
N ASN A 44 13.75 -8.17 2.49
CA ASN A 44 14.87 -7.47 3.11
C ASN A 44 14.76 -7.42 4.65
N MET A 45 13.54 -7.36 5.19
CA MET A 45 13.28 -7.15 6.61
C MET A 45 13.88 -8.23 7.52
N VAL A 46 13.85 -9.51 7.11
CA VAL A 46 14.48 -10.61 7.88
C VAL A 46 15.98 -10.35 8.02
N VAL A 47 16.66 -10.04 6.90
CA VAL A 47 18.11 -9.78 6.88
C VAL A 47 18.46 -8.54 7.68
N PHE A 48 17.65 -7.48 7.61
CA PHE A 48 17.84 -6.27 8.40
C PHE A 48 17.76 -6.54 9.91
N LEU A 49 16.73 -7.27 10.35
CA LEU A 49 16.55 -7.61 11.77
C LEU A 49 17.65 -8.53 12.31
N THR A 50 18.13 -9.48 11.51
CA THR A 50 19.21 -10.37 11.93
C THR A 50 20.58 -9.72 11.89
N THR A 51 20.83 -8.82 10.93
CA THR A 51 22.19 -8.29 10.66
C THR A 51 22.44 -6.96 11.36
N GLU A 52 21.49 -6.02 11.32
CA GLU A 52 21.68 -4.66 11.87
C GLU A 52 21.11 -4.57 13.30
N MET A 53 20.01 -5.27 13.60
CA MET A 53 19.40 -5.27 14.94
C MET A 53 19.85 -6.44 15.83
N HIS A 54 20.71 -7.33 15.33
CA HIS A 54 21.25 -8.50 16.05
C HIS A 54 20.18 -9.36 16.74
N GLN A 55 18.94 -9.40 16.21
CA GLN A 55 17.91 -10.27 16.77
C GLN A 55 18.18 -11.75 16.43
N PRO A 56 17.89 -12.66 17.36
CA PRO A 56 17.93 -14.08 17.05
C PRO A 56 16.88 -14.39 15.96
N LEU A 57 17.26 -15.25 15.01
CA LEU A 57 16.43 -15.72 13.89
C LEU A 57 14.96 -16.02 14.24
N PRO A 58 14.64 -16.75 15.34
CA PRO A 58 13.25 -17.00 15.71
C PRO A 58 12.46 -15.71 16.05
N ASP A 59 13.07 -14.74 16.71
CA ASP A 59 12.40 -13.48 17.07
C ASP A 59 12.23 -12.55 15.86
N ALA A 60 13.22 -12.52 14.96
CA ALA A 60 13.13 -11.80 13.70
C ALA A 60 12.00 -12.36 12.82
N ALA A 61 11.88 -13.69 12.71
CA ALA A 61 10.81 -14.34 11.95
C ALA A 61 9.41 -14.06 12.55
N ASN A 62 9.29 -14.06 13.88
CA ASN A 62 8.04 -13.69 14.57
C ASN A 62 7.65 -12.24 14.28
N THR A 63 8.62 -11.33 14.30
CA THR A 63 8.39 -9.90 14.01
C THR A 63 7.92 -9.68 12.57
N VAL A 64 8.56 -10.33 11.59
CA VAL A 64 8.15 -10.27 10.18
C VAL A 64 6.76 -10.86 9.96
N THR A 65 6.45 -11.96 10.65
CA THR A 65 5.12 -12.60 10.57
C THR A 65 4.04 -11.70 11.17
N ASN A 66 4.27 -11.10 12.33
CA ASN A 66 3.36 -10.13 12.93
C ASN A 66 3.18 -8.89 12.05
N TRP A 67 4.24 -8.39 11.43
CA TRP A 67 4.17 -7.27 10.51
C TRP A 67 3.31 -7.60 9.27
N SER A 68 3.54 -8.76 8.64
CA SER A 68 2.73 -9.18 7.49
C SER A 68 1.26 -9.40 7.88
N GLY A 69 1.00 -10.00 9.04
CA GLY A 69 -0.33 -10.18 9.60
C GLY A 69 -1.04 -8.84 9.84
N ALA A 70 -0.35 -7.87 10.42
CA ALA A 70 -0.88 -6.52 10.62
C ALA A 70 -1.21 -5.84 9.28
N CYS A 71 -0.36 -5.98 8.26
CA CYS A 71 -0.63 -5.48 6.91
C CYS A 71 -1.91 -6.08 6.32
N TYR A 72 -2.14 -7.39 6.44
CA TYR A 72 -3.37 -8.02 5.94
C TYR A 72 -4.62 -7.56 6.67
N VAL A 73 -4.56 -7.40 8.00
CA VAL A 73 -5.67 -6.87 8.79
C VAL A 73 -5.96 -5.42 8.39
N LEU A 74 -4.91 -4.60 8.21
CA LEU A 74 -5.05 -3.23 7.77
C LEU A 74 -5.70 -3.13 6.37
N THR A 75 -5.35 -4.02 5.44
CA THR A 75 -5.98 -4.11 4.12
C THR A 75 -7.47 -4.45 4.22
N LEU A 76 -7.87 -5.38 5.10
CA LEU A 76 -9.28 -5.71 5.35
C LEU A 76 -10.06 -4.51 5.91
N VAL A 77 -9.48 -3.82 6.89
CA VAL A 77 -10.08 -2.59 7.44
C VAL A 77 -10.18 -1.52 6.36
N GLY A 78 -9.15 -1.39 5.52
CA GLY A 78 -9.13 -0.46 4.38
C GLY A 78 -10.21 -0.71 3.36
N ALA A 79 -10.44 -1.98 3.00
CA ALA A 79 -11.51 -2.38 2.11
C ALA A 79 -12.89 -2.05 2.70
N PHE A 80 -13.10 -2.34 3.98
CA PHE A 80 -14.35 -1.99 4.66
C PHE A 80 -14.63 -0.49 4.65
N VAL A 81 -13.61 0.34 4.93
CA VAL A 81 -13.73 1.81 4.87
C VAL A 81 -14.00 2.30 3.44
N ALA A 82 -13.39 1.65 2.43
CA ALA A 82 -13.59 1.96 1.02
C ALA A 82 -15.06 1.77 0.59
N ASP A 83 -15.65 0.66 1.01
CA ASP A 83 -17.01 0.28 0.65
C ASP A 83 -18.07 1.02 1.49
N ALA A 84 -17.76 1.37 2.75
CA ALA A 84 -18.72 1.96 3.67
C ALA A 84 -18.80 3.50 3.62
N TYR A 85 -17.70 4.24 3.39
CA TYR A 85 -17.67 5.69 3.66
C TYR A 85 -17.21 6.62 2.53
N LEU A 86 -16.24 6.24 1.69
CA LEU A 86 -15.55 7.23 0.83
C LEU A 86 -15.81 7.12 -0.67
N GLY A 87 -16.29 5.98 -1.16
CA GLY A 87 -16.36 5.72 -2.60
C GLY A 87 -14.97 5.51 -3.24
N ARG A 88 -14.94 4.68 -4.29
CA ARG A 88 -13.74 4.05 -4.89
C ARG A 88 -12.57 4.98 -5.22
N PHE A 89 -12.81 6.27 -5.48
CA PHE A 89 -11.76 7.22 -5.92
C PHE A 89 -11.04 7.89 -4.74
N LEU A 90 -11.78 8.25 -3.68
CA LEU A 90 -11.18 8.88 -2.49
C LEU A 90 -10.36 7.87 -1.69
N THR A 91 -10.77 6.60 -1.65
CA THR A 91 -9.96 5.58 -0.96
C THR A 91 -8.62 5.33 -1.64
N VAL A 92 -8.56 5.35 -2.98
CA VAL A 92 -7.29 5.20 -3.71
C VAL A 92 -6.34 6.36 -3.38
N ILE A 93 -6.85 7.60 -3.31
CA ILE A 93 -6.03 8.78 -2.96
C ILE A 93 -5.54 8.69 -1.52
N VAL A 94 -6.41 8.34 -0.57
CA VAL A 94 -6.06 8.23 0.85
C VAL A 94 -5.05 7.10 1.07
N PHE A 95 -5.29 5.90 0.54
CA PHE A 95 -4.35 4.78 0.68
C PHE A 95 -3.01 5.05 0.01
N SER A 96 -3.00 5.65 -1.18
CA SER A 96 -1.76 6.06 -1.86
C SER A 96 -0.97 7.09 -1.04
N SER A 97 -1.67 8.06 -0.40
CA SER A 97 -1.01 9.04 0.47
C SER A 97 -0.41 8.42 1.74
N VAL A 98 -1.12 7.48 2.37
CA VAL A 98 -0.61 6.73 3.53
C VAL A 98 0.60 5.88 3.14
N TYR A 99 0.56 5.24 1.97
CA TYR A 99 1.67 4.46 1.44
C TYR A 99 2.91 5.32 1.16
N ALA A 100 2.72 6.50 0.55
CA ALA A 100 3.79 7.45 0.32
C ALA A 100 4.42 7.95 1.64
N LEU A 101 3.59 8.23 2.65
CA LEU A 101 4.06 8.57 4.00
C LEU A 101 4.83 7.42 4.66
N GLY A 102 4.35 6.19 4.52
CA GLY A 102 5.02 4.98 5.04
C GLY A 102 6.39 4.76 4.40
N MET A 103 6.49 4.87 3.07
CA MET A 103 7.79 4.81 2.38
C MET A 103 8.71 5.97 2.74
N GLY A 104 8.16 7.18 2.92
CA GLY A 104 8.89 8.34 3.40
C GLY A 104 9.48 8.12 4.80
N MET A 105 8.69 7.57 5.73
CA MET A 105 9.14 7.21 7.08
C MET A 105 10.19 6.11 7.07
N LEU A 106 10.03 5.07 6.25
CA LEU A 106 11.01 3.99 6.12
C LEU A 106 12.34 4.51 5.58
N THR A 107 12.28 5.37 4.55
CA THR A 107 13.45 6.02 3.96
C THR A 107 14.10 6.97 4.95
N ALA A 108 13.33 7.75 5.71
CA ALA A 108 13.83 8.64 6.76
C ALA A 108 14.51 7.85 7.90
N THR A 109 13.96 6.69 8.27
CA THR A 109 14.56 5.81 9.28
C THR A 109 15.87 5.20 8.77
N GLY A 110 15.96 4.83 7.49
CA GLY A 110 17.20 4.35 6.86
C GLY A 110 18.24 5.43 6.58
N SER A 111 17.82 6.68 6.39
CA SER A 111 18.72 7.83 6.14
C SER A 111 19.11 8.58 7.41
N ALA A 112 18.42 8.33 8.54
CA ALA A 112 18.87 8.70 9.87
C ALA A 112 20.09 7.85 10.26
N ALA A 113 21.25 8.23 9.71
CA ALA A 113 22.58 7.71 10.01
C ALA A 113 23.05 7.95 11.47
N GLY A 114 22.12 8.11 12.42
CA GLY A 114 22.39 8.42 13.84
C GLY A 114 22.05 7.30 14.83
N LEU A 115 21.51 6.16 14.37
CA LEU A 115 21.12 5.04 15.24
C LEU A 115 21.61 3.69 14.69
N ARG A 116 22.72 3.68 13.95
CA ARG A 116 23.54 2.47 13.82
C ARG A 116 24.21 2.24 15.18
N PRO A 117 23.84 1.22 15.97
CA PRO A 117 24.69 0.79 17.06
C PRO A 117 25.93 0.14 16.44
N PRO A 118 27.12 0.29 17.03
CA PRO A 118 28.31 -0.49 16.67
C PRO A 118 28.10 -1.99 16.89
#